data_AF-A0A452IMF1-F1
#
_entry.id   AF-A0A452IMF1-F1
#
_cell.length_a   1.000
_cell.length_b   1.000
_cell.length_c   1.000
_cell.angle_alpha   90.00
_cell.angle_beta   90.00
_cell.angle_gamma   90.00
#
_symmetry.space_group_name_H-M   'P 1'
#
loop_
_entity.id
_entity.type
_entity.pdbx_description
1 polymer ?
#
loop_
_entity_poly.entity_id
_entity_poly.type
_entity_poly.pdbx_seq_one_letter_code
_entity_poly.pdbx_strand_id
1 'polypeptide(L)'
;MNHLAYQCHVILNESETLNSLKDEKFDITVVDGFNPCSFLVAEKLGLPFVAVFPGTFANGPQVGIPSTLSYVPREELMSLISAIVQNQVQTKFENVIKEHFPAGSRPVLSELYLEAELWIYNTDFSFEFAHLLLPNTVYIGGLLAKPAKPLSQVSKLLLEDESVPKMSDICMNLSLRF
;
A
#
# COMPACT_ATOMS: atom_id res chain seq x y z
N MET A 1 6.29 -9.36 10.78
CA MET A 1 4.89 -9.86 10.69
C MET A 1 4.38 -10.50 11.99
N ASN A 2 5.11 -11.39 12.70
CA ASN A 2 4.60 -11.98 13.96
C ASN A 2 4.19 -10.92 15.00
N HIS A 3 4.97 -9.85 15.12
CA HIS A 3 4.62 -8.70 15.95
C HIS A 3 3.29 -8.05 15.54
N LEU A 4 3.03 -7.89 14.23
CA LEU A 4 1.77 -7.31 13.75
C LEU A 4 0.58 -8.22 14.07
N ALA A 5 0.74 -9.55 13.91
CA ALA A 5 -0.29 -10.50 14.29
C ALA A 5 -0.59 -10.45 15.80
N TYR A 6 0.45 -10.35 16.65
CA TYR A 6 0.28 -10.17 18.09
C TYR A 6 -0.46 -8.87 18.43
N GLN A 7 -0.04 -7.73 17.87
CA GLN A 7 -0.75 -6.46 18.04
C GLN A 7 -2.20 -6.57 17.59
N CYS A 8 -2.45 -7.31 16.51
CA CYS A 8 -3.80 -7.52 16.02
C CYS A 8 -4.66 -8.33 16.99
N HIS A 9 -4.11 -9.40 17.56
CA HIS A 9 -4.78 -10.15 18.61
C HIS A 9 -5.14 -9.26 19.80
N VAL A 10 -4.23 -8.39 20.24
CA VAL A 10 -4.50 -7.44 21.34
C VAL A 10 -5.65 -6.50 21.00
N ILE A 11 -5.63 -5.88 19.82
CA ILE A 11 -6.70 -4.96 19.37
C ILE A 11 -8.04 -5.67 19.26
N LEU A 12 -8.07 -6.86 18.64
CA LEU A 12 -9.32 -7.60 18.43
C LEU A 12 -9.90 -8.18 19.72
N ASN A 13 -9.06 -8.39 20.73
CA ASN A 13 -9.50 -8.83 22.06
C ASN A 13 -10.13 -7.68 22.89
N GLU A 14 -9.92 -6.43 22.49
CA GLU A 14 -10.43 -5.24 23.19
C GLU A 14 -11.88 -4.93 22.80
N SER A 15 -12.79 -5.80 23.24
CA SER A 15 -14.20 -5.77 22.85
C SER A 15 -14.94 -4.47 23.23
N GLU A 16 -14.56 -3.81 24.33
CA GLU A 16 -15.17 -2.54 24.75
C GLU A 16 -14.92 -1.44 23.72
N THR A 17 -13.67 -1.27 23.29
CA THR A 17 -13.28 -0.31 22.26
C THR A 17 -13.93 -0.63 20.91
N LEU A 18 -13.94 -1.91 20.49
CA LEU A 18 -14.60 -2.31 19.24
C LEU A 18 -16.12 -2.07 19.26
N ASN A 19 -16.78 -2.32 20.39
CA ASN A 19 -18.21 -2.06 20.52
C ASN A 19 -18.50 -0.56 20.53
N SER A 20 -17.70 0.24 21.25
CA SER A 20 -17.81 1.70 21.22
C SER A 20 -17.68 2.24 19.79
N LEU A 21 -16.73 1.74 18.99
CA LEU A 21 -16.57 2.15 17.59
C LEU A 21 -17.77 1.76 16.71
N LYS A 22 -18.41 0.61 16.98
CA LYS A 22 -19.65 0.22 16.28
C LYS A 22 -20.83 1.12 16.64
N ASP A 23 -20.93 1.50 17.92
CA ASP A 23 -22.03 2.32 18.43
C ASP A 23 -22.02 3.75 17.88
N GLU A 24 -20.83 4.26 17.50
CA GLU A 24 -20.65 5.56 16.83
C GLU A 24 -21.20 5.59 15.38
N LYS A 25 -21.46 4.43 14.76
CA LYS A 25 -22.06 4.30 13.42
C LYS A 25 -21.30 5.05 12.31
N PHE A 26 -19.98 4.86 12.25
CA PHE A 26 -19.19 5.34 11.13
C PHE A 26 -19.65 4.72 9.81
N ASP A 27 -19.58 5.47 8.71
CA ASP A 27 -19.97 4.99 7.38
C ASP A 27 -18.84 4.26 6.63
N ILE A 28 -17.58 4.56 6.98
CA ILE A 28 -16.40 4.06 6.28
C ILE A 28 -15.17 4.09 7.19
N THR A 29 -14.22 3.20 6.94
CA THR A 29 -12.92 3.18 7.62
C THR A 29 -11.78 3.50 6.66
N VAL A 30 -10.74 4.16 7.17
CA VAL A 30 -9.50 4.40 6.42
C VAL A 30 -8.43 3.51 7.01
N VAL A 31 -7.95 2.55 6.22
CA VAL A 31 -7.06 1.48 6.68
C VAL A 31 -5.65 1.65 6.14
N ASP A 32 -4.66 1.34 6.98
CA ASP A 32 -3.27 1.22 6.53
C ASP A 32 -3.13 -0.04 5.65
N GLY A 33 -2.86 0.17 4.36
CA GLY A 33 -2.76 -0.89 3.36
C GLY A 33 -1.53 -1.80 3.53
N PHE A 34 -0.56 -1.42 4.37
CA PHE A 34 0.60 -2.26 4.67
C PHE A 34 0.35 -3.25 5.81
N ASN A 35 -0.55 -2.92 6.75
CA ASN A 35 -0.79 -3.73 7.94
C ASN A 35 -2.06 -4.58 7.79
N PRO A 36 -1.97 -5.91 7.65
CA PRO A 36 -3.15 -6.76 7.43
C PRO A 36 -4.21 -6.68 8.55
N CYS A 37 -3.80 -6.26 9.76
CA CYS A 37 -4.75 -6.11 10.86
C CYS A 37 -5.78 -5.02 10.63
N SER A 38 -5.44 -3.94 9.92
CA SER A 38 -6.36 -2.83 9.67
C SER A 38 -7.59 -3.30 8.90
N PHE A 39 -7.40 -4.19 7.92
CA PHE A 39 -8.46 -4.87 7.17
C PHE A 39 -9.31 -5.79 8.06
N LEU A 40 -8.67 -6.59 8.92
CA LEU A 40 -9.40 -7.45 9.87
C LEU A 40 -10.25 -6.64 10.86
N VAL A 41 -9.76 -5.48 11.30
CA VAL A 41 -10.54 -4.59 12.16
C VAL A 41 -11.74 -4.01 11.39
N ALA A 42 -11.55 -3.55 10.14
CA ALA A 42 -12.65 -3.09 9.30
C ALA A 42 -13.72 -4.18 9.08
N GLU A 43 -13.28 -5.41 8.78
CA GLU A 43 -14.14 -6.59 8.64
C GLU A 43 -14.90 -6.88 9.96
N LYS A 44 -14.22 -6.80 11.10
CA LYS A 44 -14.84 -6.99 12.42
C LYS A 44 -15.89 -5.93 12.74
N LEU A 45 -15.67 -4.70 12.29
CA LEU A 45 -16.60 -3.58 12.41
C LEU A 45 -17.77 -3.70 11.41
N GLY A 46 -17.59 -4.41 10.30
CA GLY A 46 -18.58 -4.57 9.24
C GLY A 46 -18.72 -3.30 8.39
N LEU A 47 -17.63 -2.56 8.20
CA LEU A 47 -17.61 -1.29 7.48
C LEU A 47 -16.80 -1.39 6.19
N PRO A 48 -17.22 -0.71 5.10
CA PRO A 48 -16.39 -0.56 3.92
C PRO A 48 -15.12 0.22 4.26
N PHE A 49 -14.08 0.06 3.45
CA PHE A 49 -12.79 0.69 3.70
C PHE A 49 -12.11 1.30 2.48
N VAL A 50 -11.42 2.41 2.73
CA VAL A 50 -10.42 3.00 1.84
C VAL A 50 -9.04 2.60 2.35
N ALA A 51 -8.22 2.01 1.49
CA ALA A 51 -6.88 1.56 1.85
C ALA A 51 -5.83 2.59 1.42
N VAL A 52 -4.95 3.00 2.35
CA VAL A 52 -3.83 3.90 2.08
C VAL A 52 -2.52 3.13 2.17
N PHE A 53 -1.79 3.04 1.06
CA PHE A 53 -0.50 2.37 1.00
C PHE A 53 0.64 3.41 0.97
N PRO A 54 1.56 3.39 1.96
CA PRO A 54 2.55 4.46 2.13
C PRO A 54 3.79 4.35 1.22
N GLY A 55 3.87 3.33 0.37
CA GLY A 55 5.08 3.01 -0.39
C GLY A 55 4.82 2.62 -1.84
N THR A 56 5.76 1.85 -2.38
CA THR A 56 5.76 1.45 -3.80
C THR A 56 4.66 0.46 -4.12
N PHE A 57 4.40 0.26 -5.41
CA PHE A 57 3.33 -0.58 -5.95
C PHE A 57 3.57 -2.10 -5.80
N ALA A 58 4.40 -2.50 -4.84
CA ALA A 58 4.82 -3.90 -4.64
C ALA A 58 3.65 -4.84 -4.30
N ASN A 59 2.56 -4.32 -3.73
CA ASN A 59 1.34 -5.08 -3.48
C ASN A 59 0.35 -5.08 -4.67
N GLY A 60 0.70 -4.49 -5.82
CA GLY A 60 -0.16 -4.42 -7.01
C GLY A 60 -0.85 -5.74 -7.37
N PRO A 61 -0.12 -6.87 -7.46
CA PRO A 61 -0.73 -8.17 -7.75
C PRO A 61 -1.78 -8.61 -6.70
N GLN A 62 -1.63 -8.16 -5.45
CA GLN A 62 -2.51 -8.52 -4.33
C GLN A 62 -3.85 -7.81 -4.42
N VAL A 63 -3.86 -6.64 -5.07
CA VAL A 63 -5.04 -5.79 -5.27
C VAL A 63 -5.62 -5.94 -6.68
N GLY A 64 -5.17 -6.95 -7.44
CA GLY A 64 -5.67 -7.24 -8.79
C GLY A 64 -5.06 -6.39 -9.91
N ILE A 65 -4.01 -5.62 -9.61
CA ILE A 65 -3.32 -4.82 -10.62
C ILE A 65 -2.28 -5.69 -11.34
N PRO A 66 -2.39 -5.84 -12.67
CA PRO A 66 -1.44 -6.64 -13.42
C PRO A 66 -0.06 -5.99 -13.35
N SER A 67 0.96 -6.85 -13.33
CA SER A 67 2.34 -6.41 -13.42
C SER A 67 2.62 -5.81 -14.82
N THR A 68 3.59 -4.91 -14.95
CA THR A 68 3.82 -4.15 -16.19
C THR A 68 4.10 -5.05 -17.39
N LEU A 69 3.44 -4.77 -18.51
CA LEU A 69 3.77 -5.43 -19.77
C LEU A 69 5.12 -4.90 -20.30
N SER A 70 6.17 -5.68 -20.03
CA SER A 70 7.21 -6.05 -21.00
C SER A 70 8.42 -5.14 -21.25
N TYR A 71 8.67 -4.05 -20.52
CA TYR A 71 9.98 -3.34 -20.66
C TYR A 71 11.04 -3.77 -19.63
N VAL A 72 10.66 -4.34 -18.48
CA VAL A 72 11.62 -4.71 -17.42
C VAL A 72 11.56 -6.23 -17.17
N PRO A 73 12.61 -7.01 -17.45
CA PRO A 73 12.61 -8.49 -17.34
C PRO A 73 12.50 -9.05 -15.91
N ARG A 74 12.13 -8.25 -14.90
CA ARG A 74 12.18 -8.60 -13.47
C ARG A 74 10.84 -9.07 -12.91
N GLU A 75 9.81 -9.24 -13.74
CA GLU A 75 8.44 -9.35 -13.23
C GLU A 75 8.02 -10.74 -12.74
N GLU A 76 8.43 -11.83 -13.40
CA GLU A 76 8.01 -13.18 -12.99
C GLU A 76 8.54 -13.55 -11.60
N LEU A 77 9.81 -13.22 -11.33
CA LEU A 77 10.43 -13.45 -10.02
C LEU A 77 9.74 -12.61 -8.93
N MET A 78 9.37 -11.36 -9.24
CA MET A 78 8.69 -10.48 -8.29
C MET A 78 7.26 -10.93 -8.01
N SER A 79 6.55 -11.44 -9.01
CA SER A 79 5.22 -12.04 -8.85
C SER A 79 5.27 -13.30 -7.95
N LEU A 80 6.23 -14.19 -8.20
CA LEU A 80 6.45 -15.38 -7.35
C LEU A 80 6.82 -15.01 -5.92
N ILE A 81 7.71 -14.04 -5.72
CA ILE A 81 8.07 -13.53 -4.39
C ILE A 81 6.84 -12.94 -3.70
N SER A 82 6.02 -12.17 -4.41
CA SER A 82 4.79 -11.60 -3.86
C SER A 82 3.82 -12.69 -3.37
N ALA A 83 3.61 -13.74 -4.17
CA ALA A 83 2.77 -14.87 -3.78
C ALA A 83 3.31 -15.61 -2.53
N ILE A 84 4.63 -15.83 -2.45
CA ILE A 84 5.27 -16.44 -1.27
C ILE A 84 5.08 -15.56 -0.03
N VAL A 85 5.32 -14.26 -0.16
CA VAL A 85 5.14 -13.29 0.93
C VAL A 85 3.69 -13.32 1.40
N GLN A 86 2.72 -13.31 0.49
CA GLN A 86 1.30 -13.35 0.85
C GLN A 86 0.90 -14.60 1.60
N ASN A 87 1.36 -15.77 1.17
CA ASN A 87 1.13 -17.00 1.90
C ASN A 87 1.73 -16.93 3.31
N GLN A 88 2.95 -16.39 3.46
CA GLN A 88 3.54 -16.20 4.79
C GLN A 88 2.76 -15.21 5.65
N VAL A 89 2.19 -14.16 5.07
CA VAL A 89 1.33 -13.21 5.79
C VAL A 89 0.07 -13.92 6.27
N GLN A 90 -0.63 -14.64 5.38
CA GLN A 90 -1.83 -15.40 5.71
C GLN A 90 -1.57 -16.38 6.85
N THR A 91 -0.51 -17.20 6.77
CA THR A 91 -0.16 -18.16 7.83
C THR A 91 0.08 -17.48 9.17
N LYS A 92 0.71 -16.29 9.20
CA LYS A 92 1.01 -15.59 10.46
C LYS A 92 -0.24 -15.01 11.13
N PHE A 93 -1.27 -14.67 10.37
CA PHE A 93 -2.52 -14.14 10.88
C PHE A 93 -3.59 -15.22 11.09
N GLU A 94 -3.34 -16.46 10.66
CA GLU A 94 -4.30 -17.56 10.72
C GLU A 94 -4.86 -17.80 12.13
N ASN A 95 -4.00 -17.77 13.16
CA ASN A 95 -4.44 -17.95 14.56
C ASN A 95 -5.33 -16.79 15.03
N VAL A 96 -4.96 -15.56 14.70
CA VAL A 96 -5.76 -14.36 15.02
C VAL A 96 -7.14 -14.47 14.37
N ILE A 97 -7.18 -14.86 13.09
CA ILE A 97 -8.43 -15.04 12.36
C ILE A 97 -9.28 -16.15 13.00
N LYS A 98 -8.65 -17.27 13.38
CA LYS A 98 -9.37 -18.40 14.00
C LYS A 98 -9.96 -18.07 15.37
N GLU A 99 -9.27 -17.28 16.16
CA GLU A 99 -9.67 -16.87 17.51
C GLU A 99 -10.76 -15.80 17.49
N HIS A 100 -10.65 -14.84 16.58
CA HIS A 100 -11.51 -13.65 16.58
C HIS A 100 -12.68 -13.71 15.60
N PHE A 101 -12.72 -14.68 14.67
CA PHE A 101 -13.81 -14.80 13.69
C PHE A 101 -14.50 -16.17 13.76
N PRO A 102 -15.85 -16.21 13.65
CA PRO A 102 -16.61 -17.46 13.65
C PRO A 102 -16.15 -18.39 12.51
N ALA A 103 -16.16 -19.70 12.74
CA ALA A 103 -15.62 -20.67 11.78
C ALA A 103 -16.24 -20.59 10.37
N GLY A 104 -17.50 -20.16 10.25
CA GLY A 104 -18.21 -20.01 8.96
C GLY A 104 -18.04 -18.65 8.28
N SER A 105 -17.36 -17.69 8.92
CA SER A 105 -17.18 -16.32 8.42
C SER A 105 -15.76 -15.82 8.68
N ARG A 106 -14.77 -16.69 8.46
CA ARG A 106 -13.36 -16.33 8.61
C ARG A 106 -12.88 -15.62 7.34
N PRO A 107 -12.39 -14.38 7.44
CA PRO A 107 -11.87 -13.68 6.28
C PRO A 107 -10.58 -14.32 5.77
N VAL A 108 -10.36 -14.20 4.46
CA VAL A 108 -9.09 -14.51 3.80
C VAL A 108 -8.44 -13.18 3.42
N LEU A 109 -7.19 -12.94 3.84
CA LEU A 109 -6.56 -11.61 3.66
C LEU A 109 -6.44 -11.21 2.19
N SER A 110 -6.17 -12.17 1.30
CA SER A 110 -6.11 -11.91 -0.14
C SER A 110 -7.43 -11.44 -0.73
N GLU A 111 -8.56 -11.89 -0.16
CA GLU A 111 -9.89 -11.45 -0.57
C GLU A 111 -10.16 -10.04 -0.04
N LEU A 112 -9.84 -9.78 1.23
CA LEU A 112 -9.97 -8.45 1.83
C LEU A 112 -9.20 -7.36 1.06
N TYR A 113 -8.01 -7.66 0.51
CA TYR A 113 -7.27 -6.68 -0.30
C TYR A 113 -8.00 -6.27 -1.60
N LEU A 114 -8.90 -7.10 -2.10
CA LEU A 114 -9.69 -6.82 -3.31
C LEU A 114 -10.97 -6.03 -3.02
N GLU A 115 -11.40 -5.97 -1.76
CA GLU A 115 -12.68 -5.37 -1.34
C GLU A 115 -12.60 -3.88 -1.00
N ALA A 116 -11.41 -3.25 -1.12
CA ALA A 116 -11.30 -1.82 -0.85
C ALA A 116 -12.12 -0.99 -1.84
N GLU A 117 -12.91 -0.05 -1.31
CA GLU A 117 -13.70 0.90 -2.11
C GLU A 117 -12.80 1.86 -2.91
N LEU A 118 -11.63 2.17 -2.36
CA LEU A 118 -10.60 3.00 -2.97
C LEU A 118 -9.23 2.62 -2.43
N TRP A 119 -8.28 2.46 -3.33
CA TRP A 119 -6.86 2.34 -3.05
C TRP A 119 -6.15 3.66 -3.29
N ILE A 120 -5.48 4.13 -2.26
CA ILE A 120 -4.73 5.37 -2.26
C ILE A 120 -3.26 5.03 -2.08
N TYR A 121 -2.44 5.30 -3.09
CA TYR A 121 -1.00 5.08 -3.02
C TYR A 121 -0.26 6.39 -2.84
N ASN A 122 0.52 6.51 -1.76
CA ASN A 122 1.44 7.62 -1.54
C ASN A 122 2.73 7.44 -2.36
N THR A 123 2.57 7.35 -3.67
CA THR A 123 3.64 7.31 -4.67
C THR A 123 3.16 8.04 -5.92
N ASP A 124 4.03 8.16 -6.92
CA ASP A 124 3.74 8.79 -8.20
C ASP A 124 4.17 7.87 -9.35
N PHE A 125 3.54 8.02 -10.51
CA PHE A 125 3.89 7.26 -11.72
C PHE A 125 5.37 7.44 -12.12
N SER A 126 5.99 8.56 -11.74
CA SER A 126 7.41 8.83 -11.97
C SER A 126 8.33 7.88 -11.21
N PHE A 127 7.87 7.33 -10.08
CA PHE A 127 8.63 6.36 -9.27
C PHE A 127 8.23 4.91 -9.57
N GLU A 128 6.97 4.68 -9.94
CA GLU A 128 6.46 3.33 -10.19
C GLU A 128 6.52 2.90 -11.66
N PHE A 129 6.91 3.75 -12.62
CA PHE A 129 6.62 3.54 -14.04
C PHE A 129 5.10 3.47 -14.32
N ALA A 130 4.72 3.63 -15.59
CA ALA A 130 3.31 3.59 -15.97
C ALA A 130 2.73 2.17 -15.80
N HIS A 131 1.79 2.03 -14.88
CA HIS A 131 1.02 0.80 -14.65
C HIS A 131 -0.46 1.00 -15.03
N LEU A 132 -1.12 -0.09 -15.42
CA LEU A 132 -2.58 -0.10 -15.56
C LEU A 132 -3.22 -0.09 -14.16
N LEU A 133 -3.89 1.00 -13.80
CA LEU A 133 -4.62 1.10 -12.54
C LEU A 133 -6.03 0.53 -12.67
N LEU A 134 -6.55 0.00 -11.58
CA LEU A 134 -7.98 -0.28 -11.45
C LEU A 134 -8.76 1.04 -11.30
N PRO A 135 -10.06 1.07 -11.66
CA PRO A 135 -10.89 2.28 -11.54
C PRO A 135 -10.95 2.86 -10.12
N ASN A 136 -10.78 2.01 -9.10
CA ASN A 136 -10.77 2.38 -7.69
C ASN A 136 -9.35 2.59 -7.14
N THR A 137 -8.37 2.97 -7.96
CA THR A 137 -6.99 3.20 -7.51
C THR A 137 -6.45 4.55 -7.95
N VAL A 138 -5.85 5.29 -7.01
CA VAL A 138 -5.28 6.63 -7.26
C VAL A 138 -3.89 6.81 -6.65
N TYR A 139 -3.06 7.57 -7.35
CA TYR A 139 -1.78 8.06 -6.85
C TYR A 139 -1.95 9.45 -6.24
N ILE A 140 -1.42 9.63 -5.03
CA ILE A 140 -1.43 10.93 -4.33
C ILE A 140 -0.05 11.31 -3.82
N GLY A 141 1.03 10.80 -4.44
CA GLY A 141 2.41 10.98 -3.99
C GLY A 141 2.77 12.41 -3.55
N GLY A 142 3.67 12.49 -2.57
CA GLY A 142 4.11 13.78 -2.02
C GLY A 142 3.23 14.32 -0.88
N LEU A 143 2.42 13.48 -0.22
CA LEU A 143 1.64 13.91 0.96
C LEU A 143 2.49 14.57 2.06
N LEU A 144 3.74 14.15 2.17
CA LEU A 144 4.67 14.66 3.18
C LEU A 144 5.55 15.82 2.66
N ALA A 145 5.43 16.19 1.38
CA ALA A 145 6.20 17.26 0.79
C ALA A 145 5.63 18.62 1.21
N LYS A 146 6.50 19.51 1.70
CA LYS A 146 6.15 20.91 1.94
C LYS A 146 6.24 21.69 0.63
N PRO A 147 5.47 22.78 0.46
CA PRO A 147 5.68 23.70 -0.65
C PRO A 147 7.15 24.09 -0.76
N ALA A 148 7.68 24.07 -1.99
CA ALA A 148 9.07 24.40 -2.23
C ALA A 148 9.36 25.83 -1.74
N LYS A 149 10.44 26.01 -0.98
CA LYS A 149 10.94 27.35 -0.64
C LYS A 149 11.60 27.97 -1.86
N PRO A 150 11.57 29.31 -2.02
CA PRO A 150 12.33 29.98 -3.06
C PRO A 150 13.80 29.56 -2.99
N LEU A 151 14.35 29.13 -4.12
CA LEU A 151 15.75 28.75 -4.21
C LEU A 151 16.65 29.96 -3.94
N SER A 152 17.74 29.75 -3.19
CA SER A 152 18.78 30.77 -3.02
C SER A 152 19.42 31.11 -4.37
N GLN A 153 20.00 32.31 -4.52
CA GLN A 153 20.69 32.72 -5.74
C GLN A 153 21.80 31.73 -6.14
N VAL A 154 22.56 31.21 -5.16
CA VAL A 154 23.59 30.19 -5.39
C VAL A 154 22.98 28.89 -5.90
N SER A 155 21.86 28.45 -5.33
CA SER A 155 21.15 27.24 -5.78
C SER A 155 20.60 27.38 -7.19
N LYS A 156 20.15 28.57 -7.60
CA LYS A 156 19.68 28.83 -8.97
C LYS A 156 20.84 28.76 -9.97
N LEU A 157 21.96 29.41 -9.65
CA LEU A 157 23.16 29.37 -10.50
C LEU A 157 23.69 27.94 -10.69
N LEU A 158 23.65 27.11 -9.64
CA LEU A 158 24.05 25.69 -9.74
C LEU A 158 23.09 24.83 -10.59
N LEU A 159 21.82 25.22 -10.70
CA LEU A 159 20.83 24.52 -11.53
C LEU A 159 20.83 25.03 -12.99
N GLU A 160 21.30 26.26 -13.20
CA GLU A 160 21.46 26.90 -14.51
C GLU A 160 22.84 26.59 -15.13
N ASP A 161 23.79 26.07 -14.35
CA ASP A 161 25.08 25.59 -14.83
C ASP A 161 24.91 24.33 -15.69
N GLU A 162 25.07 24.48 -17.01
CA GLU A 162 24.98 23.38 -17.98
C GLU A 162 26.04 22.30 -17.79
N SER A 163 27.10 22.55 -17.00
CA SER A 163 28.09 21.54 -16.64
C SER A 163 27.62 20.59 -15.53
N VAL A 164 26.56 20.95 -14.80
CA VAL A 164 25.91 20.10 -13.79
C VAL A 164 24.81 19.29 -14.47
N PRO A 165 24.89 17.94 -14.49
CA PRO A 165 23.86 17.13 -15.12
C PRO A 165 22.50 17.37 -14.46
N LYS A 166 21.49 17.77 -15.23
CA LYS A 166 20.14 17.94 -14.70
C LYS A 166 19.59 16.58 -14.30
N MET A 167 18.75 16.54 -13.26
CA MET A 167 18.14 15.29 -12.80
C MET A 167 17.38 14.57 -13.93
N SER A 168 16.75 15.32 -14.84
CA SER A 168 16.13 14.79 -16.06
C SER A 168 17.11 14.04 -16.96
N ASP A 169 18.33 14.54 -17.07
CA ASP A 169 19.38 14.01 -17.96
C ASP A 169 20.07 12.80 -17.31
N ILE A 170 20.14 12.78 -15.98
CA ILE A 170 20.58 11.61 -15.19
C ILE A 170 19.56 10.48 -15.32
N CYS A 171 18.27 10.76 -15.13
CA CYS A 171 17.20 9.76 -15.27
C CYS A 171 17.10 9.23 -16.72
N MET A 172 17.21 10.08 -17.73
CA MET A 172 17.23 9.63 -19.13
C MET A 172 18.48 8.80 -19.47
N ASN A 173 19.67 9.15 -18.95
CA ASN A 173 20.88 8.35 -19.17
C ASN A 173 20.87 6.99 -18.46
N LEU A 174 20.12 6.84 -17.37
CA LEU A 174 19.88 5.55 -16.72
C LEU A 174 18.89 4.68 -17.52
N SER A 175 17.91 5.26 -18.19
CA SER A 175 17.00 4.54 -19.10
C SER A 175 17.63 4.14 -20.44
N LEU A 176 18.71 4.82 -20.87
CA LEU A 176 19.41 4.57 -22.15
C LEU A 176 20.66 3.67 -22.01
N ARG A 177 20.96 3.16 -20.82
CA ARG A 177 22.09 2.23 -20.56
C ARG A 177 21.66 0.77 -20.33
N PHE A 178 20.51 0.38 -20.88
CA PHE A 178 20.10 -1.02 -21.03
C PHE A 178 19.95 -1.37 -22.50
#